data_AF-A0A090D294-F1
#
_entry.id   AF-A0A090D294-F1
#
_cell.length_a   1.000
_cell.length_b   1.000
_cell.length_c   1.000
_cell.angle_alpha   90.00
_cell.angle_beta   90.00
_cell.angle_gamma   90.00
#
_symmetry.space_group_name_H-M   'P 1'
#
loop_
_entity.id
_entity.type
_entity.pdbx_description
1 polymer ?
#
loop_
_entity_poly.entity_id
_entity_poly.type
_entity_poly.pdbx_seq_one_letter_code
_entity_poly.pdbx_strand_id
1 'polypeptide(L)'
;MKKSLSIFFVLSFVFFSHLCLSENQPDYIQLVKEMNKPFISKIQNEHKLFLTGFGGKLMENVKGLSFTFTHYGILSKDVLRKLLIELSIQYLDRINNNLELRPFLDNYPFLSENLSLNIYVMSKDADEVFYPNYCAGELFKGNLYFVADDEMNPLGASKLEEKESYEQAREIVFQQYEDKKLNNKKNELLQNSN
;
A
#
# COMPACT_ATOMS: atom_id res chain seq x y z
N MET A 1 48.57 -61.09 21.00
CA MET A 1 48.34 -61.65 19.64
C MET A 1 47.04 -61.06 19.09
N LYS A 2 47.10 -60.61 17.82
CA LYS A 2 46.10 -59.87 17.03
C LYS A 2 44.71 -60.50 17.02
N LYS A 3 43.63 -59.69 16.93
CA LYS A 3 42.55 -59.79 15.90
C LYS A 3 41.88 -58.41 15.64
N SER A 4 42.06 -57.94 14.39
CA SER A 4 41.26 -57.07 13.48
C SER A 4 40.26 -56.05 14.06
N LEU A 5 40.34 -54.74 13.79
CA LEU A 5 40.05 -54.02 12.53
C LEU A 5 38.67 -54.35 11.91
N SER A 6 37.72 -53.44 12.09
CA SER A 6 36.67 -53.13 11.11
C SER A 6 36.37 -51.64 11.16
N ILE A 7 36.88 -50.95 10.15
CA ILE A 7 36.44 -49.63 9.72
C ILE A 7 35.17 -49.86 8.91
N PHE A 8 34.07 -49.20 9.24
CA PHE A 8 33.12 -48.76 8.23
C PHE A 8 32.73 -47.31 8.49
N PHE A 9 33.26 -46.47 7.59
CA PHE A 9 32.78 -45.16 7.20
C PHE A 9 31.28 -44.93 7.48
N VAL A 10 30.98 -44.08 8.47
CA VAL A 10 29.76 -43.26 8.43
C VAL A 10 30.21 -41.81 8.35
N LEU A 11 30.86 -41.52 7.21
CA LEU A 11 31.18 -40.19 6.73
C LEU A 11 30.35 -40.01 5.47
N SER A 12 29.05 -39.81 5.65
CA SER A 12 28.14 -39.55 4.54
C SER A 12 26.83 -38.98 5.07
N PHE A 13 26.54 -37.73 4.68
CA PHE A 13 25.19 -37.23 4.42
C PHE A 13 24.26 -36.78 5.56
N VAL A 14 24.73 -36.02 6.57
CA VAL A 14 23.77 -35.27 7.44
C VAL A 14 24.13 -33.79 7.70
N PHE A 15 25.24 -33.25 7.19
CA PHE A 15 25.55 -31.82 7.36
C PHE A 15 25.92 -31.12 6.05
N PHE A 16 25.06 -31.26 5.04
CA PHE A 16 25.08 -30.41 3.84
C PHE A 16 23.68 -29.86 3.50
N SER A 17 22.86 -29.60 4.51
CA SER A 17 21.54 -28.96 4.38
C SER A 17 21.47 -27.57 5.03
N HIS A 18 22.59 -27.02 5.48
CA HIS A 18 22.65 -25.63 5.99
C HIS A 18 23.53 -24.68 5.18
N LEU A 19 24.01 -25.10 4.00
CA LEU A 19 24.31 -24.14 2.93
C LEU A 19 23.02 -23.82 2.16
N CYS A 20 22.01 -23.30 2.86
CA CYS A 20 21.11 -22.36 2.21
C CYS A 20 21.96 -21.10 2.01
N LEU A 21 22.73 -21.08 0.92
CA LEU A 21 23.16 -19.84 0.30
C LEU A 21 21.93 -18.94 0.31
N SER A 22 22.00 -17.82 1.03
CA SER A 22 21.02 -16.76 0.88
C SER A 22 21.06 -16.42 -0.60
N GLU A 23 20.05 -16.85 -1.35
CA GLU A 23 19.88 -16.48 -2.74
C GLU A 23 19.92 -14.96 -2.73
N ASN A 24 20.99 -14.37 -3.29
CA ASN A 24 21.12 -12.92 -3.35
C ASN A 24 19.83 -12.41 -3.99
N GLN A 25 19.02 -11.66 -3.23
CA GLN A 25 17.79 -11.10 -3.78
C GLN A 25 18.15 -10.36 -5.07
N PRO A 26 17.39 -10.55 -6.17
CA PRO A 26 17.67 -9.86 -7.41
C PRO A 26 17.84 -8.36 -7.15
N ASP A 27 18.86 -7.75 -7.74
CA ASP A 27 19.27 -6.36 -7.43
C ASP A 27 18.09 -5.37 -7.50
N TYR A 28 17.12 -5.61 -8.39
CA TYR A 28 15.94 -4.76 -8.52
C TYR A 28 14.99 -4.80 -7.31
N ILE A 29 14.95 -5.89 -6.53
CA ILE A 29 14.16 -5.97 -5.29
C ILE A 29 14.73 -4.97 -4.26
N GLN A 30 16.05 -4.83 -4.21
CA GLN A 30 16.69 -3.85 -3.37
C GLN A 30 16.40 -2.42 -3.86
N LEU A 31 16.44 -2.18 -5.17
CA LEU A 31 16.03 -0.89 -5.76
C LEU A 31 14.59 -0.52 -5.40
N VAL A 32 13.65 -1.47 -5.45
CA VAL A 32 12.26 -1.26 -5.02
C VAL A 32 12.19 -0.86 -3.54
N LYS A 33 12.90 -1.59 -2.66
CA LYS A 33 12.95 -1.29 -1.23
C LYS A 33 13.50 0.11 -0.97
N GLU A 34 14.58 0.47 -1.64
CA GLU A 34 15.23 1.78 -1.50
C GLU A 34 14.35 2.92 -2.01
N MET A 35 13.71 2.74 -3.16
CA MET A 35 12.73 3.69 -3.70
C MET A 35 11.54 3.90 -2.76
N ASN A 36 11.09 2.85 -2.08
CA ASN A 36 9.90 2.89 -1.22
C ASN A 36 10.16 3.54 0.15
N LYS A 37 11.38 3.42 0.71
CA LYS A 37 11.71 3.95 2.05
C LYS A 37 11.32 5.43 2.24
N PRO A 38 11.71 6.38 1.35
CA PRO A 38 11.34 7.78 1.53
C PRO A 38 9.84 8.03 1.35
N PHE A 39 9.19 7.27 0.46
CA PHE A 39 7.74 7.36 0.24
C PHE A 39 6.97 6.95 1.50
N ILE A 40 7.32 5.81 2.09
CA ILE A 40 6.72 5.30 3.32
C ILE A 40 6.93 6.30 4.47
N SER A 41 8.16 6.79 4.65
CA SER A 41 8.49 7.75 5.71
C SER A 41 7.70 9.04 5.58
N LYS A 42 7.56 9.58 4.36
CA LYS A 42 6.75 10.77 4.09
C LYS A 42 5.29 10.55 4.49
N ILE A 43 4.69 9.43 4.08
CA ILE A 43 3.29 9.10 4.33
C ILE A 43 2.99 8.97 5.83
N GLN A 44 3.88 8.26 6.55
CA GLN A 44 3.77 8.12 8.00
C GLN A 44 3.76 9.48 8.70
N ASN A 45 4.63 10.40 8.26
CA ASN A 45 4.78 11.71 8.90
C ASN A 45 3.63 12.67 8.57
N GLU A 46 3.28 12.80 7.28
CA GLU A 46 2.31 13.78 6.78
C GLU A 46 0.86 13.36 7.00
N HIS A 47 0.54 12.07 6.79
CA HIS A 47 -0.83 11.58 6.79
C HIS A 47 -1.20 10.75 8.03
N LYS A 48 -0.24 10.51 8.93
CA LYS A 48 -0.41 9.62 10.10
C LYS A 48 -0.92 8.23 9.70
N LEU A 49 -0.37 7.72 8.60
CA LEU A 49 -0.66 6.39 8.04
C LEU A 49 0.53 5.46 8.28
N PHE A 50 0.35 4.44 9.11
CA PHE A 50 1.42 3.52 9.50
C PHE A 50 1.47 2.32 8.56
N LEU A 51 2.63 2.04 7.97
CA LEU A 51 2.79 0.87 7.11
C LEU A 51 2.68 -0.42 7.95
N THR A 52 1.75 -1.28 7.60
CA THR A 52 1.53 -2.60 8.22
C THR A 52 1.81 -3.76 7.26
N GLY A 53 1.82 -3.50 5.95
CA GLY A 53 2.17 -4.49 4.94
C GLY A 53 2.74 -3.86 3.67
N PHE A 54 3.70 -4.56 3.06
CA PHE A 54 4.24 -4.22 1.75
C PHE A 54 4.53 -5.51 0.97
N GLY A 55 4.22 -5.51 -0.32
CA GLY A 55 4.49 -6.64 -1.19
C GLY A 55 4.19 -6.32 -2.64
N GLY A 56 3.90 -7.36 -3.43
CA GLY A 56 3.56 -7.20 -4.84
C GLY A 56 3.84 -8.45 -5.65
N LYS A 57 3.68 -8.29 -6.97
CA LYS A 57 4.04 -9.31 -7.96
C LYS A 57 5.45 -8.99 -8.45
N LEU A 58 6.44 -9.55 -7.75
CA LEU A 58 7.85 -9.21 -7.88
C LEU A 58 8.73 -10.36 -8.41
N MET A 59 8.11 -11.48 -8.80
CA MET A 59 8.84 -12.62 -9.38
C MET A 59 9.32 -12.25 -10.78
N GLU A 60 10.63 -12.35 -11.02
CA GLU A 60 11.38 -12.01 -12.25
C GLU A 60 11.42 -10.51 -12.60
N ASN A 61 10.26 -9.84 -12.58
CA ASN A 61 10.10 -8.42 -12.86
C ASN A 61 9.11 -7.79 -11.86
N VAL A 62 9.03 -6.46 -11.88
CA VAL A 62 8.03 -5.69 -11.12
C VAL A 62 6.75 -5.58 -11.95
N LYS A 63 5.75 -6.40 -11.62
CA LYS A 63 4.44 -6.43 -12.31
C LYS A 63 3.36 -5.64 -11.57
N GLY A 64 3.52 -5.51 -10.26
CA GLY A 64 2.64 -4.73 -9.41
C GLY A 64 3.15 -4.64 -7.98
N LEU A 65 2.74 -3.60 -7.28
CA LEU A 65 3.17 -3.29 -5.92
C LEU A 65 1.96 -3.03 -5.03
N SER A 66 2.05 -3.46 -3.78
CA SER A 66 0.97 -3.35 -2.80
C SER A 66 1.49 -2.75 -1.51
N PHE A 67 0.72 -1.80 -0.97
CA PHE A 67 0.96 -1.21 0.33
C PHE A 67 -0.31 -1.33 1.18
N THR A 68 -0.12 -1.69 2.44
CA THR A 68 -1.17 -1.68 3.45
C THR A 68 -0.76 -0.72 4.55
N PHE A 69 -1.60 0.26 4.78
CA PHE A 69 -1.46 1.26 5.84
C PHE A 69 -2.59 1.12 6.85
N THR A 70 -2.32 1.55 8.07
CA THR A 70 -3.29 1.66 9.14
C THR A 70 -3.37 3.10 9.63
N HIS A 71 -4.58 3.60 9.80
CA HIS A 71 -4.90 4.87 10.44
C HIS A 71 -5.62 4.63 11.77
N TYR A 72 -5.24 5.38 12.81
CA TYR A 72 -5.93 5.35 14.10
C TYR A 72 -6.83 6.58 14.28
N GLY A 73 -8.14 6.35 14.27
CA GLY A 73 -9.18 7.39 14.24
C GLY A 73 -10.20 7.11 13.15
N ILE A 74 -11.24 7.95 13.05
CA ILE A 74 -12.28 7.80 12.02
C ILE A 74 -11.95 8.67 10.81
N LEU A 75 -12.08 8.10 9.61
CA LEU A 75 -11.96 8.82 8.34
C LEU A 75 -13.29 8.79 7.59
N SER A 76 -13.67 9.92 7.00
CA SER A 76 -14.80 9.95 6.07
C SER A 76 -14.40 9.36 4.72
N LYS A 77 -15.39 8.96 3.92
CA LYS A 77 -15.19 8.51 2.54
C LYS A 77 -14.39 9.50 1.71
N ASP A 78 -14.68 10.80 1.83
CA ASP A 78 -13.97 11.85 1.10
C ASP A 78 -12.49 11.95 1.49
N VAL A 79 -12.18 11.78 2.78
CA VAL A 79 -10.79 11.77 3.24
C VAL A 79 -10.07 10.51 2.76
N LEU A 80 -10.71 9.33 2.83
CA LEU A 80 -10.16 8.09 2.28
C LEU A 80 -9.89 8.21 0.77
N ARG A 81 -10.85 8.74 0.01
CA ARG A 81 -10.70 8.97 -1.43
C ARG A 81 -9.50 9.86 -1.72
N LYS A 82 -9.43 11.00 -1.03
CA LYS A 82 -8.33 11.94 -1.18
C LYS A 82 -6.99 11.29 -0.89
N LEU A 83 -6.87 10.55 0.22
CA LEU A 83 -5.64 9.84 0.56
C LEU A 83 -5.26 8.83 -0.54
N LEU A 84 -6.17 7.96 -0.95
CA LEU A 84 -5.89 6.96 -2.00
C LEU A 84 -5.39 7.60 -3.30
N ILE A 85 -6.03 8.69 -3.75
CA ILE A 85 -5.62 9.44 -4.95
C ILE A 85 -4.29 10.18 -4.78
N GLU A 86 -4.07 10.85 -3.65
CA GLU A 86 -2.82 11.57 -3.41
C GLU A 86 -1.64 10.61 -3.31
N LEU A 87 -1.81 9.48 -2.61
CA LEU A 87 -0.78 8.48 -2.46
C LEU A 87 -0.46 7.78 -3.77
N SER A 88 -1.48 7.45 -4.58
CA SER A 88 -1.27 6.82 -5.88
C SER A 88 -0.57 7.74 -6.85
N ILE A 89 -0.97 9.02 -6.96
CA ILE A 89 -0.31 9.99 -7.84
C ILE A 89 1.17 10.13 -7.45
N GLN A 90 1.46 10.31 -6.16
CA GLN A 90 2.83 10.43 -5.68
C GLN A 90 3.66 9.18 -5.95
N TYR A 91 3.06 7.99 -5.81
CA TYR A 91 3.77 6.73 -6.04
C TYR A 91 4.02 6.45 -7.53
N LEU A 92 2.99 6.64 -8.36
CA LEU A 92 3.08 6.44 -9.80
C LEU A 92 4.09 7.40 -10.43
N ASP A 93 4.14 8.65 -9.99
CA ASP A 93 5.19 9.59 -10.41
C ASP A 93 6.58 9.08 -10.03
N ARG A 94 6.76 8.67 -8.76
CA ARG A 94 8.04 8.16 -8.26
C ARG A 94 8.55 6.95 -9.04
N ILE A 95 7.72 5.94 -9.27
CA ILE A 95 8.15 4.71 -9.94
C ILE A 95 8.40 4.94 -11.44
N ASN A 96 7.57 5.75 -12.10
CA ASN A 96 7.73 6.03 -13.54
C ASN A 96 8.95 6.90 -13.85
N ASN A 97 9.35 7.75 -12.90
CA ASN A 97 10.56 8.58 -13.00
C ASN A 97 11.83 7.88 -12.49
N ASN A 98 11.74 6.64 -11.98
CA ASN A 98 12.91 5.89 -11.55
C ASN A 98 13.59 5.19 -12.75
N LEU A 99 14.65 5.82 -13.27
CA LEU A 99 15.40 5.31 -14.42
C LEU A 99 16.12 3.98 -14.14
N GLU A 100 16.57 3.76 -12.90
CA GLU A 100 17.28 2.54 -12.49
C GLU A 100 16.35 1.34 -12.42
N LEU A 101 15.10 1.56 -11.96
CA LEU A 101 14.11 0.50 -11.85
C LEU A 101 13.42 0.19 -13.19
N ARG A 102 13.41 1.15 -14.13
CA ARG A 102 12.70 1.03 -15.43
C ARG A 102 12.97 -0.27 -16.20
N PRO A 103 14.22 -0.78 -16.32
CA PRO A 103 14.50 -2.03 -17.04
C PRO A 103 13.84 -3.27 -16.42
N PHE A 104 13.40 -3.18 -15.16
CA PHE A 104 12.79 -4.28 -14.40
C PHE A 104 11.27 -4.14 -14.28
N LEU A 105 10.68 -3.09 -14.85
CA LEU A 105 9.23 -2.91 -14.87
C LEU A 105 8.62 -3.71 -16.02
N ASP A 106 7.72 -4.63 -15.69
CA ASP A 106 7.01 -5.44 -16.69
C ASP A 106 6.02 -4.60 -17.51
N ASN A 107 5.51 -3.53 -16.91
CA ASN A 107 4.64 -2.55 -17.54
C ASN A 107 5.24 -1.16 -17.34
N TYR A 108 5.43 -0.42 -18.43
CA TYR A 108 5.85 0.98 -18.40
C TYR A 108 5.01 1.82 -19.38
N PRO A 109 4.37 2.92 -18.94
CA PRO A 109 4.33 3.40 -17.56
C PRO A 109 3.57 2.44 -16.63
N PHE A 110 3.95 2.44 -15.35
CA PHE A 110 3.15 1.91 -14.26
C PHE A 110 1.87 2.74 -14.13
N LEU A 111 0.73 2.08 -14.09
CA LEU A 111 -0.59 2.70 -13.97
C LEU A 111 -1.27 2.29 -12.66
N SER A 112 -2.45 2.86 -12.40
CA SER A 112 -3.26 2.56 -11.20
C SER A 112 -3.63 1.06 -11.07
N GLU A 113 -3.61 0.32 -12.18
CA GLU A 113 -3.87 -1.11 -12.26
C GLU A 113 -2.71 -1.96 -11.74
N ASN A 114 -1.49 -1.40 -11.75
CA ASN A 114 -0.29 -2.04 -11.24
C ASN A 114 -0.04 -1.72 -9.75
N LEU A 115 -0.81 -0.80 -9.16
CA LEU A 115 -0.67 -0.38 -7.77
C LEU A 115 -1.87 -0.87 -6.94
N SER A 116 -1.59 -1.36 -5.74
CA SER A 116 -2.59 -1.62 -4.72
C SER A 116 -2.27 -0.82 -3.47
N LEU A 117 -3.25 -0.08 -2.95
CA LEU A 117 -3.13 0.68 -1.71
C LEU A 117 -4.31 0.33 -0.83
N ASN A 118 -4.06 -0.14 0.38
CA ASN A 118 -5.10 -0.40 1.36
C ASN A 118 -4.87 0.50 2.56
N ILE A 119 -5.92 1.18 3.02
CA ILE A 119 -5.92 1.98 4.25
C ILE A 119 -6.97 1.38 5.17
N TYR A 120 -6.53 0.66 6.19
CA TYR A 120 -7.39 0.20 7.28
C TYR A 120 -7.56 1.31 8.32
N VAL A 121 -8.79 1.46 8.80
CA VAL A 121 -9.19 2.45 9.79
C VAL A 121 -9.51 1.70 11.07
N MET A 122 -8.75 1.98 12.13
CA MET A 122 -8.95 1.40 13.45
C MET A 122 -9.40 2.50 14.41
N SER A 123 -10.39 2.21 15.26
CA SER A 123 -10.77 3.13 16.33
C SER A 123 -9.65 3.18 17.37
N LYS A 124 -9.58 4.27 18.13
CA LYS A 124 -8.63 4.37 19.25
C LYS A 124 -9.04 3.51 20.45
N ASP A 125 -10.34 3.24 20.57
CA ASP A 125 -10.96 2.57 21.71
C ASP A 125 -11.47 1.16 21.37
N ALA A 126 -11.43 0.78 20.09
CA ALA A 126 -11.83 -0.53 19.59
C ALA A 126 -10.97 -0.92 18.38
N ASP A 127 -10.69 -2.22 18.23
CA ASP A 127 -9.94 -2.73 17.07
C ASP A 127 -10.76 -2.68 15.77
N GLU A 128 -12.06 -2.37 15.85
CA GLU A 128 -13.02 -2.45 14.75
C GLU A 128 -13.81 -1.13 14.57
N VAL A 129 -14.14 -0.81 13.32
CA VAL A 129 -14.95 0.36 12.93
C VAL A 129 -16.16 -0.13 12.15
N PHE A 130 -17.35 0.17 12.64
CA PHE A 130 -18.60 -0.26 12.02
C PHE A 130 -19.32 0.87 11.29
N TYR A 131 -20.22 0.48 10.39
CA TYR A 131 -21.16 1.39 9.74
C TYR A 131 -21.91 2.27 10.78
N PRO A 132 -22.09 3.58 10.53
CA PRO A 132 -21.94 4.30 9.26
C PRO A 132 -20.52 4.73 8.87
N ASN A 133 -19.50 4.36 9.65
CA ASN A 133 -18.11 4.68 9.32
C ASN A 133 -17.49 3.60 8.42
N TYR A 134 -16.47 3.99 7.66
CA TYR A 134 -15.70 3.08 6.82
C TYR A 134 -14.53 2.48 7.60
N CYS A 135 -14.39 1.16 7.55
CA CYS A 135 -13.27 0.42 8.13
C CYS A 135 -12.08 0.32 7.17
N ALA A 136 -12.31 0.49 5.86
CA ALA A 136 -11.21 0.51 4.89
C ALA A 136 -11.50 1.37 3.65
N GLY A 137 -10.42 1.85 3.05
CA GLY A 137 -10.39 2.34 1.67
C GLY A 137 -9.30 1.61 0.90
N GLU A 138 -9.61 1.16 -0.32
CA GLU A 138 -8.69 0.37 -1.15
C GLU A 138 -8.60 0.94 -2.56
N LEU A 139 -7.39 0.99 -3.12
CA LEU A 139 -7.14 1.10 -4.55
C LEU A 139 -6.71 -0.29 -5.04
N PHE A 140 -7.49 -0.88 -5.95
CA PHE A 140 -7.15 -2.16 -6.53
C PHE A 140 -7.61 -2.23 -7.99
N LYS A 141 -6.70 -2.63 -8.90
CA LYS A 141 -6.96 -2.74 -10.34
C LYS A 141 -7.68 -1.52 -10.92
N GLY A 142 -7.16 -0.32 -10.63
CA GLY A 142 -7.69 0.95 -11.15
C GLY A 142 -9.07 1.36 -10.62
N ASN A 143 -9.52 0.78 -9.51
CA ASN A 143 -10.77 1.15 -8.85
C ASN A 143 -10.54 1.43 -7.38
N LEU A 144 -11.29 2.38 -6.83
CA LEU A 144 -11.37 2.62 -5.40
C LEU A 144 -12.57 1.87 -4.82
N TYR A 145 -12.36 1.25 -3.67
CA TYR A 145 -13.35 0.56 -2.88
C TYR A 145 -13.40 1.18 -1.49
N PHE A 146 -14.61 1.35 -0.96
CA PHE A 146 -14.82 1.85 0.39
C PHE A 146 -15.67 0.84 1.14
N VAL A 147 -15.11 0.32 2.23
CA VAL A 147 -15.65 -0.83 2.96
C VAL A 147 -16.11 -0.38 4.34
N ALA A 148 -17.32 -0.76 4.71
CA ALA A 148 -17.86 -0.61 6.06
C ALA A 148 -18.44 -1.95 6.51
N ASP A 149 -18.12 -2.38 7.73
CA ASP A 149 -18.61 -3.64 8.29
C ASP A 149 -19.90 -3.43 9.11
N ASP A 150 -20.71 -4.49 9.20
CA ASP A 150 -21.92 -4.52 10.03
C ASP A 150 -21.64 -5.20 11.36
N GLU A 151 -21.81 -4.47 12.47
CA GLU A 151 -21.69 -5.02 13.83
C GLU A 151 -22.62 -6.21 14.05
N MET A 152 -23.79 -6.22 13.39
CA MET A 152 -24.80 -7.28 13.52
C MET A 152 -24.48 -8.53 12.69
N ASN A 153 -23.41 -8.53 11.90
CA ASN A 153 -22.98 -9.69 11.11
C ASN A 153 -21.47 -9.94 11.23
N PRO A 154 -21.01 -10.53 12.34
CA PRO A 154 -19.59 -10.83 12.57
C PRO A 154 -19.04 -11.96 11.67
N LEU A 155 -19.86 -12.53 10.77
CA LEU A 155 -19.52 -13.71 9.94
C LEU A 155 -19.38 -13.43 8.43
N GLY A 156 -19.21 -12.17 8.01
CA GLY A 156 -18.34 -11.93 6.83
C GLY A 156 -19.01 -11.53 5.51
N ALA A 157 -19.79 -10.46 5.52
CA ALA A 157 -19.85 -9.59 4.34
C ALA A 157 -19.84 -8.15 4.84
N SER A 158 -18.94 -7.33 4.30
CA SER A 158 -18.96 -5.90 4.53
C SER A 158 -20.34 -5.36 4.17
N LYS A 159 -20.92 -4.56 5.07
CA LYS A 159 -22.28 -4.01 4.96
C LYS A 159 -22.46 -3.23 3.66
N LEU A 160 -21.40 -2.52 3.25
CA LEU A 160 -21.40 -1.66 2.10
C LEU A 160 -20.01 -1.65 1.47
N GLU A 161 -19.96 -1.99 0.19
CA GLU A 161 -18.81 -1.80 -0.68
C GLU A 161 -19.22 -0.77 -1.74
N GLU A 162 -18.76 0.48 -1.58
CA GLU A 162 -18.93 1.49 -2.62
C GLU A 162 -17.73 1.48 -3.56
N LYS A 163 -17.98 1.54 -4.86
CA LYS A 163 -16.95 1.46 -5.90
C LYS A 163 -16.94 2.69 -6.79
N GLU A 164 -15.74 3.19 -7.06
CA GLU A 164 -15.49 4.27 -8.02
C GLU A 164 -14.31 3.90 -8.92
N SER A 165 -14.31 4.32 -10.18
CA SER A 165 -13.09 4.21 -10.99
C SER A 165 -12.04 5.22 -10.51
N TYR A 166 -10.76 4.91 -10.73
CA TYR A 166 -9.66 5.82 -10.39
C TYR A 166 -9.83 7.22 -10.98
N GLU A 167 -10.23 7.28 -12.25
CA GLU A 167 -10.44 8.53 -12.98
C GLU A 167 -11.58 9.37 -12.38
N GLN A 168 -12.72 8.74 -12.06
CA GLN A 168 -13.84 9.42 -11.39
C GLN A 168 -13.43 9.95 -10.02
N ALA A 169 -12.76 9.13 -9.22
CA ALA A 169 -12.30 9.54 -7.90
C ALA A 169 -11.30 10.71 -7.99
N ARG A 170 -10.40 10.69 -8.97
CA ARG A 170 -9.45 11.79 -9.21
C ARG A 170 -10.17 13.09 -9.58
N GLU A 171 -11.17 13.02 -10.46
CA GLU A 171 -11.97 14.19 -10.84
C GLU A 171 -12.70 14.79 -9.64
N ILE A 172 -13.32 13.94 -8.80
CA ILE A 172 -13.98 14.38 -7.56
C ILE A 172 -12.99 15.11 -6.65
N VAL A 173 -11.80 14.54 -6.41
CA VAL A 173 -10.78 15.16 -5.55
C VAL A 173 -10.30 16.50 -6.13
N PHE A 174 -10.13 16.59 -7.45
CA PHE A 174 -9.75 17.82 -8.12
C PHE A 174 -10.82 18.91 -7.97
N GLN A 175 -12.09 18.57 -8.21
CA GLN A 175 -13.20 19.51 -8.05
C GLN A 175 -13.32 20.01 -6.60
N GLN A 176 -13.18 19.10 -5.62
CA GLN A 176 -13.19 19.47 -4.20
C GLN A 176 -12.07 20.46 -3.84
N TYR A 177 -10.90 20.35 -4.47
CA TYR A 177 -9.80 21.30 -4.27
C TYR A 177 -10.13 22.68 -4.84
N GLU A 178 -10.65 22.75 -6.07
CA GLU A 178 -11.02 24.01 -6.71
C GLU A 178 -12.17 24.72 -5.96
N ASP A 179 -13.17 23.97 -5.49
CA ASP A 179 -14.28 24.52 -4.69
C ASP A 179 -13.77 25.12 -3.37
N LYS A 180 -12.86 24.42 -2.68
CA LYS A 180 -12.24 24.92 -1.44
C LYS A 180 -11.45 26.21 -1.68
N LYS A 181 -10.69 26.27 -2.78
CA LYS A 181 -9.92 27.46 -3.18
C LYS A 181 -10.83 28.65 -3.49
N LEU A 182 -11.93 28.42 -4.21
CA LEU A 182 -12.91 29.46 -4.50
C LEU A 182 -13.58 30.00 -3.23
N ASN A 183 -13.95 29.11 -2.30
CA ASN A 183 -14.58 29.48 -1.03
C ASN A 183 -13.63 30.30 -0.14
N ASN A 184 -12.35 29.93 -0.06
CA ASN A 184 -11.36 30.69 0.68
C ASN A 184 -11.21 32.12 0.12
N LYS A 185 -11.11 32.27 -1.21
CA LYS A 185 -11.03 33.58 -1.87
C LYS A 185 -12.26 34.45 -1.59
N LYS A 186 -13.45 33.87 -1.59
CA LYS A 186 -14.69 34.59 -1.22
C LYS A 186 -14.65 35.08 0.23
N ASN A 187 -14.19 34.24 1.15
CA ASN A 187 -14.09 34.60 2.56
C ASN A 187 -13.08 35.73 2.81
N GLU A 188 -11.93 35.73 2.12
CA GLU A 188 -10.95 36.82 2.19
C GLU A 188 -11.53 38.14 1.67
N LEU A 189 -12.30 38.12 0.58
CA LEU A 189 -12.97 39.32 0.06
C LEU A 189 -14.04 39.86 1.01
N LEU A 190 -14.78 38.98 1.70
CA LEU A 190 -15.78 39.35 2.71
C LEU A 190 -15.14 39.92 3.99
N GLN A 191 -13.96 39.43 4.37
CA GLN A 191 -13.22 39.95 5.54
C GLN A 191 -12.56 41.31 5.26
N ASN A 192 -12.18 41.59 4.01
CA ASN A 192 -11.57 42.86 3.62
C ASN A 192 -12.59 43.95 3.21
N SER A 193 -13.89 43.66 3.30
CA SER A 193 -14.99 44.60 2.99
C SER A 193 -15.77 45.06 4.23
N ASN A 194 -15.32 44.67 5.43
CA ASN A 194 -15.80 45.16 6.74
C ASN A 194 -14.68 45.96 7.43
#